data_AF-A0A822ZCT4-F1
#
_entry.id   AF-A0A822ZCT4-F1
#
_cell.length_a   1.000
_cell.length_b   1.000
_cell.length_c   1.000
_cell.angle_alpha   90.00
_cell.angle_beta   90.00
_cell.angle_gamma   90.00
#
_symmetry.space_group_name_H-M   'P 1'
#
loop_
_entity.id
_entity.type
_entity.pdbx_description
1 polymer ?
#
loop_
_entity_poly.entity_id
_entity_poly.type
_entity_poly.pdbx_seq_one_letter_code
_entity_poly.pdbx_strand_id
1 'polypeptide(L)' 'MLCKLKIQALTALKELRITAIPKLQEMPEELGNLPSLENLTLEYIPHFASLPQSFHAPKALTPL' A
#
# COMPACT_ATOMS: atom_id res chain seq x y z
N MET A 1 6.43 -8.00 -7.32
CA MET A 1 7.70 -7.79 -6.59
C MET A 1 7.51 -7.46 -5.11
N LEU A 2 6.42 -6.81 -4.68
CA LEU A 2 6.06 -6.68 -3.25
C LEU A 2 5.09 -7.78 -2.76
N CYS A 3 4.28 -8.38 -3.63
CA CYS A 3 3.28 -9.41 -3.30
C CYS A 3 3.86 -10.72 -2.74
N LYS A 4 5.18 -10.92 -2.81
CA LYS A 4 5.86 -12.08 -2.19
C LYS A 4 6.19 -11.85 -0.71
N LEU A 5 6.26 -10.59 -0.27
CA LEU A 5 6.43 -10.24 1.13
C LEU A 5 5.06 -10.33 1.78
N LYS A 6 4.92 -11.07 2.88
CA LYS A 6 3.67 -11.16 3.66
C LYS A 6 3.42 -9.88 4.45
N ILE A 7 3.31 -8.75 3.74
CA ILE A 7 3.08 -7.42 4.31
C ILE A 7 1.78 -7.38 5.11
N GLN A 8 0.74 -8.09 4.68
CA GLN A 8 -0.52 -8.27 5.41
C GLN A 8 -0.39 -8.87 6.82
N ALA A 9 0.73 -9.53 7.15
CA ALA A 9 1.00 -9.99 8.51
C ALA A 9 1.54 -8.86 9.43
N LEU A 10 1.90 -7.72 8.86
CA LEU A 10 2.45 -6.56 9.57
C LEU A 10 1.31 -5.69 10.10
N THR A 11 0.49 -6.27 10.98
CA THR A 11 -0.72 -5.61 11.52
C THR A 11 -0.42 -4.35 12.33
N ALA A 12 0.79 -4.24 12.90
CA ALA A 12 1.24 -3.08 13.67
C ALA A 12 2.07 -2.07 12.84
N LEU A 13 2.22 -2.28 11.53
CA LEU A 13 3.02 -1.41 10.69
C LEU A 13 2.33 -0.06 10.51
N LYS A 14 2.93 0.99 11.07
CA LYS A 14 2.45 2.37 10.95
C LYS A 14 3.05 3.12 9.78
N GLU A 15 4.29 2.81 9.43
CA GLU A 15 5.02 3.52 8.40
C GLU A 15 5.63 2.56 7.41
N LEU A 16 5.40 2.80 6.12
CA LEU A 16 6.01 2.06 5.03
C LEU A 16 6.69 3.03 4.06
N ARG A 17 8.00 2.86 3.90
CA ARG A 17 8.80 3.61 2.95
C ARG A 17 9.31 2.69 1.85
N ILE A 18 9.04 3.05 0.61
CA ILE A 18 9.51 2.34 -0.57
C ILE A 18 10.34 3.31 -1.40
N THR A 19 11.60 2.93 -1.64
CA THR A 19 12.59 3.78 -2.30
C THR A 19 13.24 3.05 -3.47
N ALA A 20 13.47 3.75 -4.56
CA ALA A 20 14.31 3.30 -5.68
C ALA A 20 13.91 1.94 -6.30
N ILE A 21 12.61 1.73 -6.53
CA ILE A 21 12.09 0.54 -7.23
C ILE A 21 11.66 0.92 -8.66
N PRO A 22 12.57 0.93 -9.65
CA PRO A 22 12.25 1.36 -11.01
C PRO A 22 11.21 0.46 -11.71
N LYS A 23 11.05 -0.79 -11.28
CA LYS A 23 10.08 -1.72 -11.87
C LYS A 23 8.69 -1.67 -11.20
N LEU A 24 8.49 -0.82 -10.20
CA LEU A 24 7.20 -0.71 -9.51
C LEU A 24 6.26 0.18 -10.31
N GLN A 25 5.28 -0.45 -10.97
CA GLN A 25 4.23 0.25 -11.72
C GLN A 25 2.97 0.46 -10.88
N GLU A 26 2.63 -0.52 -10.06
CA GLU A 26 1.42 -0.52 -9.26
C GLU A 26 1.71 -1.10 -7.88
N MET A 27 0.92 -0.66 -6.90
CA MET A 27 0.99 -1.17 -5.54
C MET A 27 0.03 -2.35 -5.36
N PRO A 28 0.41 -3.41 -4.62
CA PRO A 28 -0.51 -4.49 -4.28
C PRO A 28 -1.76 -4.00 -3.52
N GLU A 29 -2.94 -4.52 -3.85
CA GLU A 29 -4.20 -4.18 -3.15
C GLU A 29 -4.14 -4.51 -1.65
N GLU A 30 -3.39 -5.55 -1.29
CA GLU A 30 -3.22 -6.01 0.09
C GLU A 30 -2.56 -4.95 0.98
N LEU A 31 -1.85 -4.00 0.38
CA LEU A 31 -1.14 -2.92 1.08
C LEU A 31 -2.10 -1.85 1.59
N GLY A 32 -3.22 -1.62 0.89
CA GLY A 32 -4.28 -0.75 1.38
C GLY A 32 -5.18 -1.40 2.43
N ASN A 33 -5.00 -2.71 2.68
CA ASN A 33 -5.71 -3.42 3.75
C ASN A 33 -4.91 -3.48 5.06
N LEU A 34 -3.76 -2.78 5.16
CA LEU A 34 -2.99 -2.73 6.40
C LEU A 34 -3.74 -1.92 7.47
N PRO A 35 -4.10 -2.54 8.61
CA PRO A 35 -5.04 -1.94 9.56
C PRO A 35 -4.46 -0.78 10.37
N SER A 36 -3.13 -0.70 10.51
CA SER A 36 -2.45 0.34 11.29
C SER A 36 -1.54 1.24 10.46
N LEU A 37 -1.55 1.12 9.13
CA LEU A 37 -0.70 1.93 8.28
C LEU A 37 -1.21 3.37 8.26
N GLU A 38 -0.37 4.29 8.70
CA GLU A 38 -0.63 5.73 8.81
C GLU A 38 0.14 6.49 7.73
N ASN A 39 1.39 6.10 7.47
CA ASN A 39 2.30 6.79 6.56
C ASN A 39 2.80 5.86 5.45
N LEU A 40 2.57 6.24 4.20
CA LEU A 40 3.15 5.59 3.02
C LEU A 40 4.00 6.59 2.26
N THR A 41 5.29 6.29 2.12
CA THR A 41 6.24 7.14 1.38
C THR A 41 6.79 6.39 0.18
N LEU A 42 6.66 7.00 -1.01
CA LEU A 42 7.20 6.50 -2.27
C LEU A 42 8.22 7.50 -2.80
N GLU A 43 9.47 7.06 -2.98
CA GLU A 43 10.56 7.91 -3.43
C GLU A 43 11.35 7.25 -4.56
N TYR A 44 11.72 8.03 -5.58
CA TYR A 44 12.46 7.56 -6.75
C TYR A 44 11.82 6.34 -7.45
N ILE A 45 10.51 6.42 -7.71
CA ILE A 45 9.74 5.37 -8.39
C ILE A 45 9.25 5.89 -9.75
N PRO A 46 10.12 5.92 -10.78
CA PRO A 46 9.88 6.65 -12.03
C PRO A 46 8.74 6.09 -12.89
N HIS A 47 8.33 4.85 -12.65
CA HIS A 47 7.29 4.15 -13.44
C HIS A 47 6.00 3.91 -12.66
N PHE A 48 5.85 4.48 -11.45
CA PHE A 48 4.67 4.30 -10.62
C PHE A 48 3.45 5.01 -11.22
N ALA A 49 2.38 4.25 -11.48
CA ALA A 49 1.18 4.74 -12.13
C ALA A 49 0.04 5.00 -11.14
N SER A 50 -0.14 4.15 -10.12
CA SER A 50 -1.31 4.25 -9.24
C SER A 50 -1.13 3.59 -7.86
N LEU A 51 -1.78 4.18 -6.87
CA LEU A 51 -2.07 3.55 -5.57
C LEU A 51 -3.18 2.49 -5.73
N PRO A 52 -3.27 1.52 -4.81
CA PRO A 52 -4.32 0.51 -4.87
C PRO A 52 -5.68 1.12 -4.56
N GLN A 53 -6.75 0.53 -5.11
CA GLN A 53 -8.12 1.00 -4.93
C GLN A 53 -8.56 1.05 -3.46
N SER A 54 -8.01 0.16 -2.61
CA SER A 54 -8.25 0.14 -1.17
C SER A 54 -7.84 1.42 -0.44
N PHE A 55 -6.94 2.25 -0.98
CA PHE A 55 -6.65 3.59 -0.44
C PHE A 55 -7.67 4.65 -0.87
N HIS A 56 -8.38 4.42 -1.98
CA HIS A 56 -9.37 5.33 -2.52
C HIS A 56 -10.78 5.06 -2.00
N ALA A 57 -11.03 3.83 -1.53
CA ALA A 57 -12.28 3.49 -0.89
C ALA A 57 -12.31 4.07 0.54
N PRO A 58 -13.21 5.02 0.87
CA PRO A 58 -13.55 5.23 2.28
C PRO A 58 -14.04 3.87 2.80
N LYS A 59 -13.70 3.50 4.04
CA LYS A 59 -14.38 2.37 4.72
C LYS A 59 -15.88 2.60 4.54
N ALA A 60 -16.49 1.89 3.61
CA ALA A 60 -17.90 2.06 3.31
C ALA A 60 -18.62 1.76 4.62
N LEU A 61 -19.29 2.77 5.15
CA LEU A 61 -20.19 2.63 6.27
C LEU A 61 -21.14 1.51 5.89
N THR A 62 -20.99 0.35 6.54
CA THR A 62 -21.98 -0.71 6.48
C THR A 62 -23.33 -0.08 6.81
N PRO A 63 -24.31 -0.05 5.89
CA PRO A 63 -25.66 0.27 6.29
C PRO A 63 -26.13 -0.84 7.24
N LEU A 64 -26.59 -0.43 8.41
CA LEU A 64 -27.26 -1.27 9.40
C LEU A 64 -28.43 -2.05 8.78
#